data_AF-A0A7C0X0P4-F1
#
_entry.id   AF-A0A7C0X0P4-F1
#
_cell.length_a   1.000
_cell.length_b   1.000
_cell.length_c   1.000
_cell.angle_alpha   90.00
_cell.angle_beta   90.00
_cell.angle_gamma   90.00
#
_symmetry.space_group_name_H-M   'P 1'
#
loop_
_entity.id
_entity.type
_entity.pdbx_description
1 polymer ?
#
loop_
_entity_poly.entity_id
_entity_poly.type
_entity_poly.pdbx_seq_one_letter_code
_entity_poly.pdbx_strand_id
1 'polypeptide(L)'
;MVDKDEKKVIVEALVAPLASILRSVGIALAEAQHALDENSIATQKAIDLAVKSGELEYYIEAPWYHFPEVNLELKMALSMRAEAEVDRKGRVRGYRPILISAPINAAYKNTYDYDVRGSSQITAKIVSIPPASKINGE
;
A
#
# COMPACT_ATOMS: atom_id res chain seq x y z
N MET A 1 -31.54 9.73 8.03
CA MET A 1 -30.64 10.83 8.43
C MET A 1 -29.47 10.14 9.14
N VAL A 2 -28.37 9.86 8.42
CA VAL A 2 -27.23 9.10 8.97
C VAL A 2 -26.57 9.95 10.05
N ASP A 3 -26.47 9.41 11.25
CA ASP A 3 -25.98 10.13 12.43
C ASP A 3 -24.51 10.53 12.25
N LYS A 4 -24.11 11.67 12.82
CA LYS A 4 -22.75 12.23 12.66
C LYS A 4 -21.70 11.31 13.29
N ASP A 5 -22.08 10.59 14.34
CA ASP A 5 -21.25 9.59 15.01
C ASP A 5 -21.09 8.29 14.19
N GLU A 6 -22.15 7.86 13.49
CA GLU A 6 -22.10 6.69 12.60
C GLU A 6 -21.13 6.93 11.42
N LYS A 7 -21.14 8.14 10.84
CA LYS A 7 -20.15 8.53 9.81
C LYS A 7 -18.71 8.50 10.32
N LYS A 8 -18.47 8.90 11.57
CA LYS A 8 -17.13 8.92 12.17
C LYS A 8 -16.58 7.51 12.37
N VAL A 9 -17.42 6.59 12.86
CA VAL A 9 -17.07 5.16 13.04
C VAL A 9 -16.77 4.48 11.70
N ILE A 10 -17.54 4.80 10.64
CA ILE A 10 -17.26 4.28 9.29
C ILE A 10 -15.88 4.73 8.79
N VAL A 11 -15.54 6.00 8.97
CA VAL A 11 -14.25 6.53 8.51
C VAL A 11 -13.09 5.90 9.29
N GLU A 12 -13.19 5.84 10.62
CA GLU A 12 -12.12 5.28 11.46
C GLU A 12 -11.88 3.78 11.21
N ALA A 13 -12.95 2.98 11.02
CA ALA A 13 -12.85 1.54 10.74
C ALA A 13 -12.20 1.22 9.39
N LEU A 14 -12.27 2.13 8.41
CA LEU A 14 -11.69 1.94 7.07
C LEU A 14 -10.32 2.57 6.90
N VAL A 15 -10.03 3.66 7.60
CA VAL A 15 -8.77 4.39 7.46
C VAL A 15 -7.58 3.62 8.05
N ALA A 16 -7.75 2.95 9.19
CA ALA A 16 -6.63 2.27 9.84
C ALA A 16 -6.04 1.08 9.02
N PRO A 17 -6.85 0.14 8.47
CA PRO A 17 -6.32 -0.91 7.61
C PRO A 17 -5.67 -0.36 6.32
N LEU A 18 -6.27 0.67 5.72
CA LEU A 18 -5.73 1.31 4.52
C LEU A 18 -4.36 1.94 4.78
N ALA A 19 -4.21 2.69 5.87
CA ALA A 19 -2.94 3.30 6.26
C ALA A 19 -1.85 2.22 6.45
N SER A 20 -2.20 1.08 7.03
CA SER A 20 -1.28 -0.05 7.18
C SER A 20 -0.85 -0.65 5.83
N ILE A 21 -1.78 -0.81 4.88
CA ILE A 21 -1.47 -1.30 3.54
C ILE A 21 -0.54 -0.33 2.81
N LEU A 22 -0.89 0.97 2.79
CA LEU A 22 -0.06 1.98 2.13
C LEU A 22 1.34 2.06 2.74
N ARG A 23 1.45 1.96 4.08
CA ARG A 23 2.75 1.89 4.77
C ARG A 23 3.56 0.66 4.35
N SER A 24 2.92 -0.50 4.28
CA SER A 24 3.59 -1.76 3.90
C SER A 24 4.09 -1.69 2.45
N VAL A 25 3.28 -1.15 1.54
CA VAL A 25 3.69 -0.95 0.14
C VAL A 25 4.84 0.05 0.05
N GLY A 26 4.79 1.15 0.80
CA GLY A 26 5.88 2.13 0.84
C GLY A 26 7.21 1.53 1.33
N ILE A 27 7.18 0.69 2.36
CA ILE A 27 8.37 -0.03 2.86
C ILE A 27 8.91 -0.98 1.77
N ALA A 28 8.04 -1.79 1.17
CA ALA A 28 8.45 -2.75 0.14
C ALA A 28 9.07 -2.04 -1.08
N LEU A 29 8.53 -0.89 -1.48
CA LEU A 29 9.10 -0.08 -2.56
C LEU A 29 10.49 0.45 -2.20
N ALA A 30 10.67 0.93 -0.97
CA ALA A 30 11.96 1.45 -0.50
C ALA A 30 13.02 0.34 -0.46
N GLU A 31 12.67 -0.84 0.04
CA GLU A 31 13.55 -2.01 0.06
C GLU A 31 13.92 -2.45 -1.36
N ALA A 32 12.94 -2.50 -2.27
CA ALA A 32 13.18 -2.87 -3.66
C ALA A 32 14.08 -1.86 -4.38
N GLN A 33 13.86 -0.55 -4.16
CA GLN A 33 14.73 0.49 -4.70
C GLN A 33 16.15 0.39 -4.14
N HIS A 34 16.29 0.17 -2.84
CA HIS A 34 17.59 0.00 -2.21
C HIS A 34 18.37 -1.18 -2.81
N ALA A 35 17.72 -2.32 -3.05
CA ALA A 35 18.35 -3.47 -3.67
C ALA A 35 18.81 -3.20 -5.12
N LEU A 36 18.04 -2.43 -5.89
CA LEU A 36 18.45 -2.00 -7.25
C LEU A 36 19.66 -1.07 -7.20
N ASP A 37 19.70 -0.15 -6.24
CA ASP A 37 20.82 0.77 -6.06
C ASP A 37 22.09 0.02 -5.66
N GLU A 38 22.00 -0.93 -4.71
CA GLU A 38 23.13 -1.78 -4.33
C GLU A 38 23.68 -2.58 -5.50
N ASN A 39 22.80 -3.15 -6.33
CA ASN A 39 23.21 -3.89 -7.53
C ASN A 39 23.93 -2.98 -8.54
N SER A 40 23.40 -1.78 -8.78
CA SER A 40 23.98 -0.80 -9.70
C SER A 40 25.36 -0.36 -9.23
N ILE A 41 25.52 -0.09 -7.93
CA ILE A 41 26.80 0.25 -7.30
C ILE A 41 27.80 -0.91 -7.41
N ALA A 42 27.38 -2.13 -7.11
CA ALA A 42 28.24 -3.30 -7.20
C ALA A 42 28.72 -3.53 -8.64
N THR A 43 27.82 -3.37 -9.61
CA THR A 43 28.13 -3.47 -11.03
C THR A 43 29.12 -2.39 -11.46
N GLN A 44 28.92 -1.13 -11.06
CA GLN A 44 29.85 -0.05 -11.39
C GLN A 44 31.24 -0.31 -10.81
N LYS A 45 31.34 -0.77 -9.55
CA LYS A 45 32.62 -1.12 -8.93
C LYS A 45 33.35 -2.23 -9.70
N ALA A 46 32.62 -3.22 -10.20
CA ALA A 46 33.20 -4.30 -10.99
C ALA A 46 33.73 -3.78 -12.34
N ILE A 47 32.98 -2.89 -13.01
CA ILE A 47 33.42 -2.23 -14.24
C ILE A 47 34.69 -1.41 -13.98
N ASP A 48 34.71 -0.59 -12.94
CA ASP A 48 35.86 0.26 -12.60
C ASP A 48 37.13 -0.58 -12.37
N LEU A 49 36.98 -1.74 -11.74
CA LEU A 49 38.09 -2.67 -11.50
C LEU A 49 38.57 -3.33 -12.80
N ALA A 50 37.65 -3.74 -13.67
CA ALA A 50 37.98 -4.32 -14.96
C ALA A 50 38.71 -3.33 -15.89
N VAL A 51 38.34 -2.05 -15.85
CA VAL A 51 39.06 -0.98 -16.57
C VAL A 51 40.46 -0.80 -15.99
N LYS A 52 40.59 -0.74 -14.66
CA LYS A 52 41.90 -0.57 -13.98
C LYS A 52 42.86 -1.75 -14.19
N SER A 53 42.32 -2.96 -14.33
CA SER A 53 43.11 -4.17 -14.58
C SER A 53 43.44 -4.37 -16.07
N GLY A 54 42.81 -3.60 -16.97
CA GLY A 54 42.99 -3.72 -18.42
C GLY A 54 42.16 -4.84 -19.07
N GLU A 55 41.26 -5.49 -18.33
CA GLU A 55 40.28 -6.45 -18.87
C GLU A 55 39.25 -5.75 -19.76
N LEU A 56 38.91 -4.51 -19.43
CA LEU A 56 38.06 -3.64 -20.23
C LEU A 56 38.90 -2.51 -20.83
N GLU A 57 38.92 -2.45 -22.16
CA GLU A 57 39.69 -1.45 -22.92
C GLU A 57 39.05 -0.04 -22.84
N TYR A 58 37.74 0.02 -22.64
CA TYR A 58 36.98 1.26 -22.57
C TYR A 58 36.06 1.27 -21.33
N TYR A 59 35.83 2.48 -20.82
CA TYR A 59 34.92 2.71 -19.71
C TYR A 59 33.46 2.60 -20.14
N ILE A 60 32.63 2.01 -19.29
CA ILE A 60 31.17 1.95 -19.42
C ILE A 60 30.52 2.30 -18.08
N GLU A 61 29.27 2.75 -18.12
CA GLU A 61 28.48 3.01 -16.91
C GLU A 61 27.49 1.88 -16.65
N ALA A 62 27.32 1.52 -15.38
CA ALA A 62 26.30 0.60 -14.95
C ALA A 62 24.90 1.21 -15.17
N PRO A 63 23.91 0.41 -15.62
CA PRO A 63 22.54 0.89 -15.72
C PRO A 63 21.96 1.11 -14.32
N TRP A 64 21.30 2.26 -14.10
CA TRP A 64 20.58 2.57 -12.87
C TRP A 64 19.07 2.44 -13.08
N TYR A 65 18.47 1.44 -12.43
CA TYR A 65 17.04 1.20 -12.48
C TYR A 65 16.31 1.88 -11.32
N HIS A 66 15.13 2.41 -11.59
CA HIS A 66 14.24 2.96 -10.58
C HIS A 66 12.79 2.56 -10.87
N PHE A 67 11.93 2.58 -9.86
CA PHE A 67 10.49 2.44 -10.04
C PHE A 67 9.88 3.82 -10.31
N PRO A 68 9.65 4.25 -11.57
CA PRO A 68 9.21 5.61 -11.86
C PRO A 68 7.81 5.88 -11.31
N GLU A 69 6.90 4.92 -11.43
CA GLU A 69 5.53 5.06 -11.02
C GLU A 69 4.94 3.71 -10.61
N VAL A 70 4.30 3.69 -9.44
CA VAL A 70 3.57 2.53 -8.94
C VAL A 70 2.12 2.93 -8.70
N ASN A 71 1.23 2.33 -9.48
CA ASN A 71 -0.22 2.53 -9.41
C ASN A 71 -0.87 1.38 -8.63
N LEU A 72 -1.60 1.73 -7.58
CA LEU A 72 -2.27 0.79 -6.68
C LEU A 72 -3.77 1.01 -6.76
N GLU A 73 -4.52 -0.04 -7.08
CA GLU A 73 -5.98 -0.04 -7.08
C GLU A 73 -6.48 -1.05 -6.03
N LEU A 74 -7.15 -0.57 -4.99
CA LEU A 74 -7.73 -1.41 -3.96
C LEU A 74 -9.25 -1.39 -4.04
N LYS A 75 -9.86 -2.56 -4.18
CA LYS A 75 -11.31 -2.78 -4.16
C LYS A 75 -11.70 -3.51 -2.87
N MET A 76 -12.58 -2.89 -2.08
CA MET A 76 -13.03 -3.45 -0.81
C MET A 76 -14.54 -3.64 -0.80
N ALA A 77 -14.97 -4.78 -0.23
CA ALA A 77 -16.37 -5.01 0.10
C ALA A 77 -16.63 -4.53 1.53
N LEU A 78 -17.69 -3.74 1.68
CA LEU A 78 -18.17 -3.23 2.95
C LEU A 78 -19.49 -3.94 3.28
N SER A 79 -19.56 -4.55 4.46
CA SER A 79 -20.77 -5.12 5.04
C SER A 79 -21.07 -4.42 6.37
N MET A 80 -22.34 -4.13 6.64
CA MET A 80 -22.80 -3.52 7.88
C MET A 80 -23.78 -4.47 8.57
N ARG A 81 -23.50 -4.81 9.82
CA ARG A 81 -24.37 -5.62 10.69
C ARG A 81 -24.92 -4.75 11.80
N ALA A 82 -26.17 -4.91 12.18
CA ALA A 82 -26.73 -4.27 13.36
C ALA A 82 -26.73 -5.28 14.52
N GLU A 83 -25.90 -5.06 15.54
CA GLU A 83 -25.94 -5.85 16.78
C GLU A 83 -26.95 -5.25 17.75
N ALA A 84 -27.87 -6.07 18.27
CA ALA A 84 -28.80 -5.64 19.31
C ALA A 84 -28.04 -5.38 20.61
N GLU A 85 -28.13 -4.16 21.15
CA GLU A 85 -27.67 -3.85 22.49
C GLU A 85 -28.70 -4.33 23.50
N VAL A 86 -28.32 -5.30 24.31
CA VAL A 86 -29.22 -5.96 25.26
C VAL A 86 -28.87 -5.54 26.69
N ASP A 87 -29.87 -5.15 27.48
CA ASP A 87 -29.68 -4.82 28.89
C ASP A 87 -29.47 -6.06 29.77
N ARG A 88 -29.13 -5.86 31.05
CA ARG A 88 -28.98 -6.95 32.04
C ARG A 88 -30.25 -7.79 32.24
N LYS A 89 -31.41 -7.35 31.75
CA LYS A 89 -32.70 -8.05 31.81
C LYS A 89 -33.09 -8.67 30.46
N GLY A 90 -32.19 -8.71 29.48
CA GLY A 90 -32.43 -9.34 28.18
C GLY A 90 -33.24 -8.48 27.20
N ARG A 91 -33.47 -7.20 27.49
CA ARG A 91 -34.27 -6.31 26.62
C ARG A 91 -33.38 -5.59 25.62
N VAL A 92 -33.74 -5.63 24.35
CA VAL A 92 -33.09 -4.86 23.29
C VAL A 92 -33.36 -3.38 23.52
N ARG A 93 -32.31 -2.60 23.80
CA ARG A 93 -32.37 -1.15 24.04
C ARG A 93 -32.00 -0.32 22.82
N GLY A 94 -31.34 -0.93 21.85
CA GLY A 94 -30.88 -0.26 20.64
C GLY A 94 -30.21 -1.25 19.70
N TYR A 95 -29.82 -0.75 18.54
CA TYR A 95 -29.00 -1.48 17.58
C TYR A 95 -27.73 -0.69 17.37
N ARG A 96 -26.58 -1.35 17.59
CA ARG A 96 -25.26 -0.79 17.31
C ARG A 96 -24.80 -1.28 15.93
N PRO A 97 -24.57 -0.37 14.96
CA PRO A 97 -24.02 -0.76 13.69
C PRO A 97 -22.55 -1.20 13.85
N ILE A 98 -22.19 -2.31 13.21
CA ILE A 98 -20.83 -2.86 13.13
C ILE A 98 -20.49 -3.01 11.67
N LEU A 99 -19.32 -2.50 11.31
CA LEU A 99 -18.82 -2.55 9.95
C LEU A 99 -17.75 -3.62 9.85
N ILE A 100 -17.88 -4.45 8.83
CA ILE A 100 -16.91 -5.48 8.47
C ILE A 100 -16.43 -5.14 7.07
N SER A 101 -15.12 -4.94 6.94
CA SER A 101 -14.47 -4.67 5.66
C SER A 101 -13.48 -5.78 5.33
N ALA A 102 -13.42 -6.19 4.07
CA ALA A 102 -12.47 -7.17 3.57
C ALA A 102 -12.03 -6.82 2.14
N PRO A 103 -10.75 -7.07 1.78
CA PRO A 103 -10.29 -6.92 0.41
C PRO A 103 -11.00 -7.94 -0.49
N ILE A 104 -11.49 -7.49 -1.65
CA ILE A 104 -12.15 -8.37 -2.63
C ILE A 104 -11.08 -9.13 -3.40
N ASN A 105 -10.57 -10.23 -2.84
CA ASN A 105 -9.76 -11.21 -3.57
C ASN A 105 -10.51 -12.55 -3.63
N ALA A 106 -10.30 -13.32 -4.70
CA ALA A 106 -11.08 -14.50 -5.13
C ALA A 106 -11.34 -15.63 -4.10
N ALA A 107 -10.76 -15.56 -2.89
CA ALA A 107 -11.05 -16.46 -1.78
C ALA A 107 -12.30 -16.07 -0.94
N TYR A 108 -12.86 -14.86 -1.13
CA TYR A 108 -14.00 -14.35 -0.35
C TYR A 108 -15.38 -14.73 -0.92
N LYS A 109 -15.51 -15.94 -1.50
CA LYS A 109 -16.70 -16.33 -2.25
C LYS A 109 -17.71 -17.22 -1.51
N ASN A 110 -17.51 -17.58 -0.24
CA ASN A 110 -18.27 -18.76 0.23
C ASN A 110 -18.71 -18.86 1.70
N THR A 111 -19.10 -17.80 2.42
CA THR A 111 -19.65 -18.11 3.77
C THR A 111 -20.72 -17.22 4.37
N TYR A 112 -21.18 -16.14 3.74
CA TYR A 112 -22.15 -15.31 4.44
C TYR A 112 -23.10 -14.57 3.49
N ASP A 113 -24.39 -14.90 3.61
CA ASP A 113 -25.52 -14.08 3.18
C ASP A 113 -25.47 -12.76 3.98
N TYR A 114 -25.01 -11.68 3.32
CA TYR A 114 -24.97 -10.36 3.91
C TYR A 114 -25.88 -9.40 3.15
N ASP A 115 -26.78 -8.79 3.90
CA ASP A 115 -27.67 -7.72 3.47
C ASP A 115 -26.93 -6.37 3.61
N VAL A 116 -27.03 -5.52 2.58
CA VAL A 116 -26.25 -4.29 2.32
C VAL A 116 -24.81 -4.50 1.83
N ARG A 117 -24.64 -4.32 0.51
CA ARG A 117 -23.36 -4.34 -0.22
C ARG A 117 -22.93 -2.92 -0.59
N GLY A 118 -21.91 -2.39 0.06
CA GLY A 118 -21.18 -1.20 -0.39
C GLY A 118 -19.82 -1.59 -0.95
N SER A 119 -19.37 -0.95 -2.03
CA SER A 119 -18.00 -1.11 -2.55
C SER A 119 -17.22 0.19 -2.39
N SER A 120 -15.98 0.11 -1.91
CA SER A 120 -15.04 1.25 -1.90
C SER A 120 -13.90 0.97 -2.86
N GLN A 121 -13.48 2.02 -3.58
CA GLN A 121 -12.32 2.01 -4.46
C GLN A 121 -11.35 3.09 -4.03
N ILE A 122 -10.08 2.72 -3.86
CA ILE A 122 -8.99 3.64 -3.54
C ILE A 122 -7.90 3.46 -4.58
N THR A 123 -7.46 4.60 -5.13
CA THR A 123 -6.36 4.67 -6.09
C THR A 123 -5.21 5.46 -5.47
N ALA A 124 -4.01 4.89 -5.48
CA ALA A 124 -2.81 5.57 -5.03
C ALA A 124 -1.72 5.50 -6.11
N LYS A 125 -0.96 6.59 -6.25
CA LYS A 125 0.18 6.71 -7.17
C LYS A 125 1.43 7.08 -6.36
N ILE A 126 2.44 6.22 -6.42
CA ILE A 126 3.73 6.45 -5.77
C ILE A 126 4.76 6.71 -6.86
N VAL A 127 5.52 7.80 -6.73
CA VAL A 127 6.54 8.21 -7.70
C VAL A 127 7.88 8.24 -6.97
N SER A 128 8.86 7.48 -7.48
CA SER A 128 10.23 7.59 -7.00
C SER A 128 10.86 8.83 -7.64
N ILE A 129 11.26 9.79 -6.81
CA ILE A 129 11.98 10.97 -7.29
C ILE A 129 13.47 10.70 -7.05
N PRO A 130 14.28 10.44 -8.08
CA PRO A 130 15.71 10.32 -7.90
C PRO A 130 16.26 11.64 -7.31
N PRO A 131 17.26 11.57 -6.41
CA PRO A 131 17.87 12.77 -5.86
C PRO A 131 18.36 13.67 -7.00
N ALA A 132 18.06 14.97 -6.92
CA ALA A 132 18.55 15.93 -7.89
C ALA A 132 20.07 15.82 -7.97
N SER A 133 20.61 15.54 -9.16
CA SER A 133 22.03 15.63 -9.40
C SER A 133 22.44 17.08 -9.15
N LYS A 134 23.02 17.35 -7.97
CA LYS A 134 23.83 18.55 -7.79
C LYS A 134 25.07 18.35 -8.64
N ILE A 135 25.00 18.81 -9.88
CA ILE A 135 26.16 19.26 -10.62
C ILE A 135 26.70 20.49 -9.88
N ASN A 136 27.55 20.27 -8.88
CA ASN A 136 28.46 21.31 -8.44
C ASN A 136 29.61 21.34 -9.45
N GLY A 137 29.84 22.51 -10.03
CA GLY A 137 30.64 22.70 -11.23
C GLY A 137 32.15 22.55 -11.06
N GLU A 138 32.79 22.13 -12.14
CA GLU A 138 33.79 22.86 -12.93
C GLU A 138 33.77 22.32 -14.36
#